data_AF-A0AAP0IQY9-F1
#
_entry.id   AF-A0AAP0IQY9-F1
#
_cell.length_a   1.000
_cell.length_b   1.000
_cell.length_c   1.000
_cell.angle_alpha   90.00
_cell.angle_beta   90.00
_cell.angle_gamma   90.00
#
_symmetry.space_group_name_H-M   'P 1'
#
loop_
_entity.id
_entity.type
_entity.pdbx_description
1 polymer ?
#
loop_
_entity_poly.entity_id
_entity_poly.type
_entity_poly.pdbx_seq_one_letter_code
_entity_poly.pdbx_strand_id
1 'polypeptide(L)'
;MMELESNDKLIQFLMGLNDLYDPIRNQIMVMDALPNLNKAYSMIVRVERQKEVHIAFTREVDIAMMIKSAMHVQKNSGKGHGNHKKTVNKDDLYSKLRKRKGL
;
A
#
# COMPACT_ATOMS: atom_id res chain seq x y z
N MET A 1 15.24 33.52 -35.43
CA MET A 1 14.13 32.80 -36.11
C MET A 1 14.17 31.29 -35.83
N MET A 2 15.29 30.57 -35.99
CA MET A 2 15.37 29.11 -35.74
C MET A 2 14.99 28.66 -34.30
N GLU A 3 15.19 29.52 -33.31
CA GLU A 3 14.88 29.19 -31.90
C GLU A 3 13.38 29.16 -31.60
N LEU A 4 12.60 30.05 -32.22
CA LEU A 4 11.14 30.06 -32.09
C LEU A 4 10.54 28.80 -32.71
N GLU A 5 10.98 28.42 -33.91
CA GLU A 5 10.52 27.18 -34.55
C GLU A 5 10.87 25.92 -33.74
N SER A 6 12.00 25.94 -33.04
CA SER A 6 12.41 24.84 -32.17
C SER A 6 11.53 24.74 -30.92
N ASN A 7 11.14 25.89 -30.36
CA ASN A 7 10.21 25.96 -29.25
C ASN A 7 8.79 25.53 -29.66
N ASP A 8 8.32 25.94 -30.84
CA ASP A 8 7.01 25.54 -31.36
C ASP A 8 6.93 24.01 -31.55
N LYS A 9 7.98 23.39 -32.09
CA LYS A 9 8.08 21.94 -32.21
C LYS A 9 8.06 21.24 -30.86
N LEU A 10 8.76 21.80 -29.86
CA LEU A 10 8.71 21.27 -28.50
C LEU A 10 7.29 21.38 -27.92
N ILE A 11 6.64 22.53 -28.04
CA ILE A 11 5.30 22.74 -27.49
C ILE A 11 4.32 21.77 -28.15
N GLN A 12 4.37 21.61 -29.48
CA GLN A 12 3.54 20.63 -30.19
C GLN A 12 3.79 19.20 -29.71
N PHE A 13 5.06 18.82 -29.53
CA PHE A 13 5.41 17.52 -28.95
C PHE A 13 4.79 17.34 -27.55
N LEU A 14 4.94 18.34 -26.67
CA LEU A 14 4.39 18.30 -25.30
C LEU A 14 2.85 18.26 -25.28
N MET A 15 2.17 18.93 -26.22
CA MET A 15 0.71 18.90 -26.36
C MET A 15 0.18 17.58 -26.91
N GLY A 16 1.01 16.82 -27.64
CA GLY A 16 0.69 15.47 -28.09
C GLY A 16 0.89 14.38 -27.04
N LEU A 17 1.44 14.70 -25.86
CA LEU A 17 1.66 13.72 -24.80
C LEU A 17 0.35 13.35 -24.09
N ASN A 18 0.27 12.08 -23.66
CA ASN A 18 -0.83 11.58 -22.84
C ASN A 18 -0.88 12.28 -21.46
N ASP A 19 -2.08 12.37 -20.87
CA ASP A 19 -2.32 12.99 -19.56
C ASP A 19 -1.49 12.39 -18.42
N LEU A 20 -1.04 11.14 -18.55
CA LEU A 20 -0.11 10.49 -17.61
C LEU A 20 1.23 11.23 -17.47
N TYR A 21 1.58 12.07 -18.43
CA TYR A 21 2.80 12.89 -18.44
C TYR A 21 2.55 14.35 -18.02
N ASP A 22 1.33 14.70 -17.60
CA ASP A 22 0.97 16.03 -17.10
C ASP A 22 1.96 16.62 -16.09
N PRO A 23 2.46 15.86 -15.09
CA PRO A 23 3.39 16.42 -14.12
C PRO A 23 4.69 16.93 -14.76
N ILE A 24 5.29 16.14 -15.65
CA ILE A 24 6.55 16.51 -16.31
C ILE A 24 6.32 17.56 -17.40
N ARG A 25 5.17 17.52 -18.08
CA ARG A 25 4.75 18.55 -19.05
C ARG A 25 4.63 19.91 -18.37
N ASN A 26 3.89 19.97 -17.26
CA ASN A 26 3.71 21.20 -16.48
C ASN A 26 5.05 21.71 -15.95
N GLN A 27 5.91 20.81 -15.46
CA GLN A 27 7.24 21.16 -15.00
C GLN A 27 8.08 21.80 -16.11
N ILE A 28 8.08 21.23 -17.32
CA ILE A 28 8.81 21.76 -18.47
C ILE A 28 8.28 23.14 -18.88
N MET A 29 6.95 23.34 -18.83
CA MET A 29 6.31 24.60 -19.22
C MET A 29 6.63 25.78 -18.30
N VAL A 30 6.90 25.53 -17.01
CA VAL A 30 7.20 26.59 -16.03
C VAL A 30 8.70 26.84 -15.84
N MET A 31 9.57 26.21 -16.66
CA MET A 31 11.01 26.45 -16.60
C MET A 31 11.36 27.85 -17.13
N ASP A 32 12.31 28.54 -16.49
CA ASP A 32 12.79 29.87 -16.92
C ASP A 32 13.27 29.89 -18.38
N ALA A 33 13.83 28.76 -18.84
CA ALA A 33 14.17 28.54 -20.24
C ALA A 33 13.63 27.17 -20.69
N LEU A 34 12.89 27.16 -21.79
CA LEU A 34 12.40 25.91 -22.38
C LEU A 34 13.60 25.06 -22.82
N PRO A 35 13.63 23.76 -22.44
CA PRO A 35 14.64 22.85 -22.94
C PRO A 35 14.50 22.71 -24.46
N ASN A 36 15.52 22.18 -25.14
CA ASN A 36 15.32 21.70 -26.50
C ASN A 36 14.58 20.35 -26.49
N LEU A 37 14.11 19.92 -27.66
CA LEU A 37 13.35 18.67 -27.83
C LEU A 37 14.07 17.44 -27.26
N ASN A 38 15.38 17.32 -27.51
CA ASN A 38 16.19 16.18 -27.04
C ASN A 38 16.28 16.13 -25.51
N LYS A 39 16.43 17.29 -24.87
CA LYS A 39 16.47 17.41 -23.42
C LYS A 39 15.10 17.13 -22.80
N ALA A 40 14.02 17.64 -23.38
CA ALA A 40 12.65 17.33 -22.96
C ALA A 40 12.36 15.82 -23.03
N TYR A 41 12.72 15.17 -24.15
CA TYR A 41 12.60 13.72 -24.31
C TYR A 41 13.37 12.96 -23.22
N SER A 42 14.62 13.35 -22.98
CA SER A 42 15.45 12.74 -21.93
C SER A 42 14.85 12.92 -20.54
N MET A 43 14.21 14.06 -20.26
CA MET A 43 13.52 14.29 -18.99
C MET A 43 12.32 13.36 -18.81
N ILE A 44 11.52 13.18 -19.86
CA ILE A 44 10.35 12.28 -19.84
C ILE A 44 10.79 10.84 -19.56
N VAL A 45 11.76 10.32 -20.31
CA VAL A 45 12.29 8.96 -20.12
C VAL A 45 12.82 8.74 -18.70
N ARG A 46 13.46 9.76 -18.11
CA ARG A 46 13.94 9.69 -16.72
C ARG A 46 12.80 9.59 -15.72
N VAL A 47 11.71 10.32 -15.92
CA VAL A 47 10.52 10.27 -15.07
C VAL A 47 9.84 8.90 -15.17
N GLU A 48 9.72 8.33 -16.37
CA GLU A 48 9.14 7.00 -16.57
C GLU A 48 9.93 5.94 -15.79
N ARG A 49 11.26 5.93 -15.96
CA ARG A 49 12.13 4.99 -15.26
C ARG A 49 12.06 5.18 -13.75
N GLN A 50 11.99 6.43 -13.26
CA GLN A 50 11.85 6.71 -11.83
C GLN A 50 10.51 6.19 -11.29
N LYS A 51 9.43 6.34 -12.06
CA LYS A 51 8.10 5.84 -11.70
C LYS A 51 8.08 4.32 -11.59
N GLU A 52 8.71 3.61 -12.52
CA GLU A 52 8.86 2.14 -12.47
C GLU A 52 9.60 1.70 -11.20
N VAL A 53 10.74 2.31 -10.90
CA VAL A 53 11.53 2.00 -9.70
C VAL A 53 10.75 2.32 -8.42
N HIS A 54 10.03 3.44 -8.38
CA HIS A 54 9.22 3.83 -7.24
C HIS A 54 8.07 2.83 -6.99
N ILE A 55 7.40 2.36 -8.05
CA ILE A 55 6.35 1.34 -7.96
C ILE A 55 6.91 0.01 -7.44
N ALA A 56 8.09 -0.41 -7.92
CA ALA A 56 8.72 -1.63 -7.43
C ALA A 56 9.07 -1.53 -5.95
N PHE A 57 9.71 -0.44 -5.54
CA PHE A 57 10.10 -0.22 -4.14
C PHE A 57 8.90 -0.11 -3.20
N THR A 58 7.87 0.65 -3.57
CA THR A 58 6.65 0.79 -2.73
C THR A 58 5.96 -0.54 -2.52
N ARG A 59 5.83 -1.37 -3.57
CA ARG A 59 5.26 -2.72 -3.46
C ARG A 59 6.03 -3.62 -2.49
N GLU A 60 7.36 -3.59 -2.51
CA GLU A 60 8.17 -4.39 -1.59
C GLU A 60 7.95 -3.97 -0.13
N VAL A 61 7.93 -2.65 0.13
CA VAL A 61 7.68 -2.10 1.46
C VAL A 61 6.29 -2.48 1.97
N ASP A 62 5.26 -2.37 1.13
CA ASP A 62 3.88 -2.72 1.48
C ASP A 62 3.76 -4.21 1.86
N ILE A 63 4.38 -5.11 1.10
CA ILE A 63 4.42 -6.55 1.39
C ILE A 63 5.11 -6.80 2.73
N ALA A 64 6.28 -6.18 2.97
CA ALA A 64 7.01 -6.33 4.21
C ALA A 64 6.22 -5.84 5.43
N MET A 65 5.53 -4.70 5.31
CA MET A 65 4.66 -4.15 6.35
C MET A 65 3.44 -5.06 6.63
N MET A 66 2.84 -5.64 5.59
CA MET A 66 1.73 -6.59 5.73
C MET A 66 2.16 -7.87 6.45
N ILE A 67 3.30 -8.46 6.07
CA ILE A 67 3.87 -9.64 6.74
C ILE A 67 4.15 -9.34 8.21
N LYS A 68 4.83 -8.22 8.49
CA LYS A 68 5.15 -7.81 9.86
C LYS A 68 3.89 -7.64 10.71
N SER A 69 2.85 -7.01 10.15
CA SER A 69 1.55 -6.83 10.83
C SER A 69 0.88 -8.17 11.13
N ALA A 70 0.88 -9.11 10.18
CA ALA A 70 0.35 -10.46 10.38
C ALA A 70 1.11 -11.25 11.47
N MET A 71 2.43 -11.10 11.56
CA MET A 71 3.25 -11.74 12.60
C MET A 71 2.99 -11.17 14.00
N HIS A 72 2.74 -9.86 14.13
CA HIS A 72 2.38 -9.25 15.42
C HIS A 72 0.98 -9.68 15.91
N VAL A 73 0.04 -9.94 14.99
CA VAL A 73 -1.31 -10.44 15.35
C VAL A 73 -1.27 -11.83 15.97
N GLN A 74 -0.32 -12.69 15.60
CA GLN A 74 -0.22 -14.05 16.12
C GLN A 74 0.32 -14.15 17.57
N LYS A 75 0.88 -13.07 18.13
CA LYS A 75 1.53 -13.12 19.45
C LYS A 75 0.60 -12.85 20.65
N ASN A 76 -0.70 -12.64 20.43
CA ASN A 76 -1.65 -12.34 21.51
C ASN A 76 -2.81 -13.35 21.69
N SER A 77 -2.69 -14.56 21.16
CA SER A 77 -3.63 -15.67 21.44
C SER A 77 -3.29 -16.41 22.74
N GLY A 78 -2.99 -15.69 23.82
CA GLY A 78 -2.45 -16.29 25.04
C GLY A 78 -2.76 -15.53 26.32
N LYS A 79 -4.03 -15.58 26.79
CA LYS A 79 -4.43 -15.70 28.21
C LYS A 79 -5.92 -15.43 28.41
N GLY A 80 -6.65 -16.38 29.00
CA GLY A 80 -8.05 -16.19 29.36
C GLY A 80 -8.71 -17.38 30.08
N HIS A 81 -8.25 -17.68 31.30
CA HIS A 81 -9.01 -18.16 32.47
C HIS A 81 -10.04 -19.31 32.36
N GLY A 82 -9.78 -20.39 33.12
CA GLY A 82 -10.83 -21.16 33.81
C GLY A 82 -10.81 -22.67 33.66
N ASN A 83 -9.83 -23.36 34.27
CA ASN A 83 -9.93 -24.81 34.52
C ASN A 83 -11.02 -25.09 35.57
N HIS A 84 -12.29 -25.18 35.15
CA HIS A 84 -13.32 -25.82 35.94
C HIS A 84 -13.24 -27.34 35.78
N LYS A 85 -12.30 -27.97 36.50
CA LYS A 85 -12.38 -29.41 36.76
C LYS A 85 -13.51 -29.62 37.77
N LYS A 86 -14.75 -29.82 37.28
CA LYS A 86 -15.86 -30.27 38.11
C LYS A 86 -15.54 -31.67 38.62
N THR A 87 -14.99 -31.77 39.82
CA THR A 87 -15.01 -33.02 40.57
C THR A 87 -16.46 -33.27 40.95
N VAL A 88 -17.06 -34.32 40.39
CA VAL A 88 -18.42 -34.72 40.78
C VAL A 88 -18.30 -35.29 42.20
N ASN A 89 -18.62 -34.46 43.20
CA ASN A 89 -18.70 -34.94 44.58
C ASN A 89 -19.95 -35.83 44.71
N LYS A 90 -19.83 -36.96 45.43
CA LYS A 90 -20.94 -37.92 45.62
C LYS A 90 -22.18 -37.25 46.23
N ASP A 91 -21.98 -36.23 47.04
CA ASP A 91 -23.06 -35.44 47.66
C ASP A 91 -23.90 -34.68 46.63
N ASP A 92 -23.27 -34.20 45.55
CA ASP A 92 -23.96 -33.53 44.43
C ASP A 92 -24.80 -34.54 43.62
N LEU A 93 -24.33 -35.79 43.53
CA LEU A 93 -25.07 -36.87 42.88
C LEU A 93 -26.31 -37.29 43.68
N TYR A 94 -26.18 -37.47 45.00
CA TYR A 94 -27.34 -37.79 45.86
C TYR A 94 -28.38 -36.66 45.87
N SER A 95 -27.92 -35.42 45.91
CA SER A 95 -28.78 -34.23 45.84
C SER A 95 -29.55 -34.16 44.52
N LYS A 96 -28.90 -34.48 43.40
CA LYS A 96 -29.54 -34.55 42.07
C LYS A 96 -30.52 -35.72 41.94
N LEU A 97 -30.20 -36.88 42.52
CA LEU A 97 -31.06 -38.05 42.47
C LEU A 97 -32.34 -37.83 43.29
N ARG A 98 -32.22 -37.23 44.48
CA ARG A 98 -33.34 -36.90 45.36
C ARG A 98 -34.34 -35.96 44.69
N LYS A 99 -33.84 -34.88 44.07
CA LYS A 99 -34.68 -33.92 43.32
C LYS A 99 -35.39 -34.56 42.12
N ARG A 100 -34.80 -35.58 41.49
CA ARG A 100 -35.40 -36.27 40.34
C ARG A 100 -36.45 -37.30 40.76
N LYS A 101 -36.37 -37.85 41.99
CA LYS A 101 -37.29 -38.86 42.50
C LYS A 101 -38.41 -38.32 43.40
N GLY A 102 -38.47 -37.01 43.66
CA GLY A 102 -39.58 -36.39 44.39
C GLY A 102 -39.76 -36.87 45.83
N LEU A 103 -38.64 -37.17 46.52
CA LEU A 103 -38.59 -37.50 47.97
C LEU A 103 -38.07 -36.33 48.80
#